data_AF-A0AA36ITR1-F1
#
_entry.id   AF-A0AA36ITR1-F1
#
_cell.length_a   1.000
_cell.length_b   1.000
_cell.length_c   1.000
_cell.angle_alpha   90.00
_cell.angle_beta   90.00
_cell.angle_gamma   90.00
#
_symmetry.space_group_name_H-M   'P 1'
#
loop_
_entity.id
_entity.type
_entity.pdbx_description
1 polymer ?
#
loop_
_entity_poly.entity_id
_entity_poly.type
_entity_poly.pdbx_seq_one_letter_code
_entity_poly.pdbx_strand_id
1 'polypeptide(L)'
;MGAQFTRARPAVGDLVVVVGDELRLGRLFADDGTEQPFLVRFTDALEPELAWFGTGAVQIFDPALEEHSAVMPLEQENCPICFTAFDEESHVITPCNHSFCRQCIEKALAACQTGDPTERPCPLCRQTVSLFALQLAHSGDRMHFLSDDLSPLDGSIFVLRSHGEVGFASFHFERDTAYISHSSERCTFAGLVLDNGSEPPRKKMFERTFWHEGSRTFHGELNWSPATWYGAERWRIVMQFSKDLMHVTTGVMKLRSHRHACLLDGIWKVDWGDKTEGELIRVQGGMWEQRGMRYWLNLTEPTRPCFVWRGLGVLQFCELENNPQLEDGRKLVWATDDPEYPSITWQRLRGPPDRYDRIVFYKLLGPNGFEYVRYQALTSEVHFRPGTPFGNCFVQNLRLGVESYHFEEMREDEVLRGYVSYENASDWPLMDNGAPVPYRVPFEKTSWDQASRSFAGEVDFVRHYSSTWQGRAQVVYKMVFDPCYLYIESGFMQSIKLDGSACMECVTLFGRDLLYVNADAGRFLRGKGQTFEEAMSALGLQPSHSLRQAFDAAG
;
A
#
# COMPACT_ATOMS: atom_id res chain seq x y z
N MET A 1 -28.65 25.49 -33.45
CA MET A 1 -27.46 24.82 -32.88
C MET A 1 -27.25 23.54 -33.68
N GLY A 2 -26.17 23.45 -34.44
CA GLY A 2 -25.86 22.27 -35.23
C GLY A 2 -24.79 21.46 -34.52
N ALA A 3 -25.19 20.54 -33.63
CA ALA A 3 -24.26 19.60 -33.03
C ALA A 3 -23.71 18.68 -34.15
N GLN A 4 -22.39 18.52 -34.21
CA GLN A 4 -21.77 17.58 -35.13
C GLN A 4 -21.68 16.21 -34.46
N PHE A 5 -22.37 15.23 -35.04
CA PHE A 5 -22.39 13.85 -34.55
C PHE A 5 -21.50 12.98 -35.43
N THR A 6 -20.62 12.19 -34.83
CA THR A 6 -19.82 11.21 -35.58
C THR A 6 -20.63 9.95 -35.85
N ARG A 7 -20.52 9.37 -37.05
CA ARG A 7 -21.14 8.08 -37.42
C ARG A 7 -20.39 6.85 -36.87
N ALA A 8 -19.40 7.04 -35.99
CA ALA A 8 -18.66 5.94 -35.40
C ALA A 8 -19.50 5.23 -34.34
N ARG A 9 -19.37 3.89 -34.24
CA ARG A 9 -20.02 3.08 -33.19
C ARG A 9 -19.42 3.50 -31.83
N PRO A 10 -20.23 3.92 -30.84
CA PRO A 10 -19.76 4.27 -29.50
C PRO A 10 -19.03 3.10 -28.82
N ALA A 11 -17.93 3.37 -28.11
CA ALA A 11 -17.23 2.42 -27.25
C ALA A 11 -17.70 2.53 -25.80
N VAL A 12 -17.60 1.43 -25.03
CA VAL A 12 -17.95 1.43 -23.60
C VAL A 12 -17.08 2.47 -22.88
N GLY A 13 -17.74 3.40 -22.18
CA GLY A 13 -17.11 4.53 -21.51
C GLY A 13 -17.28 5.87 -22.25
N ASP A 14 -17.65 5.86 -23.53
CA ASP A 14 -17.90 7.10 -24.29
C ASP A 14 -19.07 7.89 -23.73
N LEU A 15 -18.97 9.22 -23.84
CA LEU A 15 -20.11 10.11 -23.60
C LEU A 15 -21.02 10.02 -24.82
N VAL A 16 -22.29 9.75 -24.60
CA VAL A 16 -23.26 9.53 -25.67
C VAL A 16 -24.51 10.35 -25.43
N VAL A 17 -25.13 10.77 -26.52
CA VAL A 17 -26.46 11.36 -26.52
C VAL A 17 -27.44 10.33 -27.06
N VAL A 18 -28.52 10.11 -26.30
CA VAL A 18 -29.63 9.30 -26.73
C VAL A 18 -30.66 10.20 -27.42
N VAL A 19 -30.94 9.90 -28.69
CA VAL A 19 -31.88 10.62 -29.56
C VAL A 19 -33.23 9.90 -29.52
N GLY A 20 -34.14 10.39 -28.68
CA GLY A 20 -35.57 10.00 -28.62
C GLY A 20 -36.47 11.23 -28.76
N ASP A 21 -37.62 11.23 -28.08
CA ASP A 21 -38.50 12.42 -27.98
C ASP A 21 -37.82 13.58 -27.22
N GLU A 22 -36.87 13.25 -26.33
CA GLU A 22 -35.99 14.19 -25.64
C GLU A 22 -34.52 13.76 -25.80
N LEU A 23 -33.60 14.73 -25.89
CA LEU A 23 -32.16 14.47 -25.92
C LEU A 23 -31.65 14.28 -24.50
N ARG A 24 -31.12 13.09 -24.19
CA ARG A 24 -30.54 12.79 -22.88
C ARG A 24 -29.07 12.44 -22.99
N LEU A 25 -28.26 12.99 -22.09
CA LEU A 25 -26.83 12.73 -22.02
C LEU A 25 -26.56 11.56 -21.07
N GLY A 26 -25.77 10.60 -21.54
CA GLY A 26 -25.36 9.46 -20.73
C GLY A 26 -23.96 9.00 -21.07
N ARG A 27 -23.56 7.92 -20.43
CA ARG A 27 -22.29 7.23 -20.71
C ARG A 27 -22.59 5.81 -21.13
N LEU A 28 -21.95 5.36 -22.22
CA LEU A 28 -22.14 3.99 -22.68
C LEU A 28 -21.59 3.02 -21.65
N PHE A 29 -22.43 2.17 -21.10
CA PHE A 29 -22.11 1.24 -20.02
C PHE A 29 -21.83 -0.17 -20.54
N ALA A 30 -22.56 -0.61 -21.57
CA ALA A 30 -22.30 -1.87 -22.26
C ALA A 30 -22.71 -1.79 -23.74
N ASP A 31 -21.99 -2.53 -24.58
CA ASP A 31 -22.34 -2.86 -25.96
C ASP A 31 -22.29 -4.40 -26.03
N ASP A 32 -23.37 -5.02 -26.50
CA ASP A 32 -23.46 -6.49 -26.63
C ASP A 32 -22.82 -7.02 -27.92
N GLY A 33 -22.33 -6.12 -28.79
CA GLY A 33 -21.63 -6.48 -30.02
C GLY A 33 -22.52 -7.02 -31.13
N THR A 34 -23.84 -7.13 -30.91
CA THR A 34 -24.81 -7.57 -31.91
C THR A 34 -25.42 -6.37 -32.66
N GLU A 35 -26.44 -6.61 -33.50
CA GLU A 35 -27.13 -5.54 -34.24
C GLU A 35 -28.05 -4.66 -33.37
N GLN A 36 -28.31 -4.99 -32.09
CA GLN A 36 -29.06 -4.20 -31.08
C GLN A 36 -28.77 -4.71 -29.65
N PRO A 37 -28.84 -3.95 -28.53
CA PRO A 37 -28.82 -2.50 -28.27
C PRO A 37 -27.58 -2.05 -27.44
N PHE A 38 -27.46 -0.74 -27.19
CA PHE A 38 -26.49 -0.10 -26.28
C PHE A 38 -27.10 0.10 -24.89
N LEU A 39 -26.40 -0.28 -23.81
CA LEU A 39 -26.82 0.05 -22.45
C LEU A 39 -26.21 1.39 -22.05
N VAL A 40 -27.04 2.41 -21.85
CA VAL A 40 -26.61 3.76 -21.48
C VAL A 40 -26.97 4.03 -20.02
N ARG A 41 -26.00 4.59 -19.29
CA ARG A 41 -26.21 5.11 -17.93
C ARG A 41 -26.39 6.62 -17.99
N PHE A 42 -27.55 7.12 -17.60
CA PHE A 42 -27.82 8.55 -17.61
C PHE A 42 -27.23 9.26 -16.40
N THR A 43 -26.78 10.49 -16.62
CA THR A 43 -26.15 11.33 -15.58
C THR A 43 -27.07 12.42 -15.03
N ASP A 44 -28.29 12.55 -15.58
CA ASP A 44 -29.24 13.63 -15.30
C ASP A 44 -30.28 13.29 -14.23
N ALA A 45 -30.39 12.02 -13.82
CA ALA A 45 -31.37 11.56 -12.82
C ALA A 45 -30.78 11.48 -11.40
N LEU A 46 -31.62 11.77 -10.39
CA LEU A 46 -31.31 11.64 -8.95
C LEU A 46 -30.88 10.21 -8.56
N GLU A 47 -31.34 9.21 -9.31
CA GLU A 47 -30.85 7.83 -9.27
C GLU A 47 -30.37 7.42 -10.66
N PRO A 48 -29.21 6.75 -10.79
CA PRO A 48 -28.63 6.39 -12.08
C PRO A 48 -29.52 5.37 -12.82
N GLU A 49 -30.25 5.86 -13.82
CA GLU A 49 -31.06 5.05 -14.71
C GLU A 49 -30.17 4.33 -15.75
N LEU A 50 -30.40 3.03 -15.94
CA LEU A 50 -29.77 2.20 -16.96
C LEU A 50 -30.84 1.72 -17.94
N ALA A 51 -30.69 2.04 -19.22
CA ALA A 51 -31.65 1.63 -20.24
C ALA A 51 -30.96 1.23 -21.55
N TRP A 52 -31.59 0.30 -22.26
CA TRP A 52 -31.11 -0.23 -23.54
C TRP A 52 -31.69 0.58 -24.70
N PHE A 53 -30.84 0.96 -25.66
CA PHE A 53 -31.22 1.77 -26.83
C PHE A 53 -30.72 1.15 -28.13
N GLY A 54 -31.55 1.23 -29.19
CA GLY A 54 -31.13 0.78 -30.52
C GLY A 54 -29.93 1.57 -31.06
N THR A 55 -29.17 0.97 -31.97
CA THR A 55 -27.94 1.56 -32.54
C THR A 55 -28.15 2.91 -33.22
N GLY A 56 -29.34 3.15 -33.79
CA GLY A 56 -29.71 4.44 -34.39
C GLY A 56 -30.08 5.53 -33.39
N ALA A 57 -30.33 5.18 -32.13
CA ALA A 57 -30.76 6.09 -31.08
C ALA A 57 -29.59 6.61 -30.22
N VAL A 58 -28.36 6.10 -30.39
CA VAL A 58 -27.21 6.50 -29.57
C VAL A 58 -26.13 7.09 -30.46
N GLN A 59 -25.68 8.31 -30.16
CA GLN A 59 -24.65 9.02 -30.92
C GLN A 59 -23.52 9.43 -29.98
N ILE A 60 -22.26 9.33 -30.42
CA ILE A 60 -21.12 9.82 -29.63
C ILE A 60 -21.25 11.33 -29.50
N PHE A 61 -21.18 11.80 -28.26
CA PHE A 61 -21.04 13.21 -27.95
C PHE A 61 -19.56 13.49 -27.72
N ASP A 62 -18.97 14.25 -28.64
CA ASP A 62 -17.60 14.74 -28.49
C ASP A 62 -17.62 16.19 -27.99
N PRO A 63 -17.31 16.43 -26.70
CA PRO A 63 -17.28 17.79 -26.17
C PRO A 63 -16.23 18.67 -26.87
N ALA A 64 -15.19 18.06 -27.46
CA ALA A 64 -14.14 18.81 -28.14
C ALA A 64 -14.63 19.43 -29.45
N LEU A 65 -15.59 18.81 -30.15
CA LEU A 65 -16.09 19.32 -31.44
C LEU A 65 -16.98 20.56 -31.32
N GLU A 66 -17.64 20.79 -30.16
CA GLU A 66 -18.34 22.05 -29.90
C GLU A 66 -17.39 23.20 -29.52
N GLU A 67 -16.24 22.90 -28.89
CA GLU A 67 -15.26 23.91 -28.49
C GLU A 67 -14.34 24.40 -29.64
N HIS A 68 -14.22 23.66 -30.74
CA HIS A 68 -13.34 24.04 -31.87
C HIS A 68 -13.86 25.18 -32.76
N SER A 69 -15.03 25.76 -32.50
CA SER A 69 -15.60 26.84 -33.33
C SER A 69 -15.32 28.26 -32.83
N ALA A 70 -14.81 28.45 -31.60
CA ALA A 70 -14.33 29.76 -31.16
C ALA A 70 -13.49 29.64 -29.89
N VAL A 71 -12.16 29.63 -30.02
CA VAL A 71 -11.18 30.35 -29.18
C VAL A 71 -9.79 29.94 -29.72
N MET A 72 -9.13 30.84 -30.45
CA MET A 72 -7.67 30.81 -30.50
C MET A 72 -7.17 30.93 -29.06
N PRO A 73 -6.20 30.11 -28.60
CA PRO A 73 -5.75 30.20 -27.23
C PRO A 73 -5.21 31.61 -27.02
N LEU A 74 -5.88 32.38 -26.16
CA LEU A 74 -5.29 33.58 -25.58
C LEU A 74 -3.95 33.13 -25.00
N GLU A 75 -2.86 33.67 -25.53
CA GLU A 75 -1.54 33.58 -24.94
C GLU A 75 -1.70 34.02 -23.48
N GLN A 76 -1.80 33.06 -22.56
CA GLN A 76 -1.69 33.37 -21.15
C GLN A 76 -0.24 33.83 -20.97
N GLU A 77 -0.02 35.13 -20.84
CA GLU A 77 1.33 35.68 -20.66
C GLU A 77 1.89 35.35 -19.26
N ASN A 78 1.00 34.99 -18.31
CA ASN A 78 1.32 34.77 -16.91
C ASN A 78 0.94 33.38 -16.43
N CYS A 79 1.75 32.83 -15.50
CA CYS A 79 1.45 31.58 -14.83
C CYS A 79 0.26 31.72 -13.87
N PRO A 80 -0.75 30.84 -13.93
CA PRO A 80 -1.92 30.91 -13.06
C PRO A 80 -1.64 30.51 -11.59
N ILE A 81 -0.44 30.01 -11.27
CA ILE A 81 -0.06 29.57 -9.92
C ILE A 81 0.69 30.67 -9.17
N CYS A 82 1.74 31.23 -9.77
CA CYS A 82 2.55 32.28 -9.15
C CYS A 82 2.22 33.69 -9.63
N PHE A 83 1.36 33.83 -10.65
CA PHE A 83 0.95 35.10 -11.26
C PHE A 83 2.09 35.93 -11.85
N THR A 84 3.23 35.31 -12.15
CA THR A 84 4.36 35.96 -12.83
C THR A 84 4.33 35.65 -14.32
N ALA A 85 4.93 36.54 -15.12
CA ALA A 85 5.16 36.30 -16.54
C ALA A 85 5.96 35.02 -16.76
N PHE A 86 5.69 34.33 -17.87
CA PHE A 86 6.49 33.17 -18.26
C PHE A 86 7.90 33.60 -18.65
N ASP A 87 8.87 32.90 -18.11
CA ASP A 87 10.24 32.94 -18.59
C ASP A 87 10.39 31.89 -19.71
N GLU A 88 11.06 32.25 -20.80
CA GLU A 88 11.15 31.45 -22.03
C GLU A 88 11.69 30.03 -21.77
N GLU A 89 12.61 29.89 -20.80
CA GLU A 89 13.23 28.61 -20.45
C GLU A 89 12.39 27.77 -19.48
N SER A 90 11.43 28.38 -18.78
CA SER A 90 10.65 27.71 -17.72
C SER A 90 9.15 27.61 -18.03
N HIS A 91 8.71 28.05 -19.21
CA HIS A 91 7.34 27.90 -19.68
C HIS A 91 7.06 26.47 -20.15
N VAL A 92 6.10 25.82 -19.50
CA VAL A 92 5.70 24.45 -19.80
C VAL A 92 4.22 24.34 -20.15
N ILE A 93 3.91 23.44 -21.07
CA ILE A 93 2.56 23.12 -21.54
C ILE A 93 2.22 21.69 -21.14
N THR A 94 1.03 21.51 -20.57
CA THR A 94 0.49 20.19 -20.23
C THR A 94 -0.15 19.50 -21.45
N PRO A 95 -0.38 18.17 -21.44
CA PRO A 95 -1.11 17.50 -22.52
C PRO A 95 -2.54 18.01 -22.74
N CYS A 96 -3.13 18.65 -21.73
CA CYS A 96 -4.42 19.32 -21.83
C CYS A 96 -4.30 20.80 -22.26
N ASN A 97 -3.16 21.17 -22.83
CA ASN A 97 -2.84 22.47 -23.43
C ASN A 97 -2.91 23.67 -22.48
N HIS A 98 -2.67 23.46 -21.19
CA HIS A 98 -2.60 24.54 -20.20
C HIS A 98 -1.14 24.89 -19.87
N SER A 99 -0.87 26.19 -19.67
CA SER A 99 0.48 26.73 -19.49
C SER A 99 0.81 27.02 -18.02
N PHE A 100 2.03 26.69 -17.60
CA PHE A 100 2.53 26.94 -16.25
C PHE A 100 4.04 27.26 -16.25
N CYS A 101 4.52 27.86 -15.16
CA CYS A 101 5.94 27.85 -14.85
C CYS A 101 6.32 26.44 -14.41
N ARG A 102 7.47 25.96 -14.85
CA ARG A 102 8.04 24.65 -14.53
C ARG A 102 7.96 24.32 -13.04
N GLN A 103 8.56 25.17 -12.19
CA GLN A 103 8.61 24.93 -10.74
C GLN A 103 7.21 24.92 -10.11
N CYS A 104 6.28 25.71 -10.65
CA CYS A 104 4.94 25.81 -10.12
C CYS A 104 4.14 24.53 -10.40
N ILE A 105 4.18 24.03 -11.64
CA ILE A 105 3.47 22.79 -11.96
C ILE A 105 4.13 21.59 -11.27
N GLU A 106 5.47 21.53 -11.18
CA GLU A 106 6.18 20.47 -10.45
C GLU A 106 5.73 20.42 -8.98
N LYS A 107 5.71 21.56 -8.29
CA LYS A 107 5.23 21.65 -6.90
C LYS A 107 3.76 21.27 -6.77
N ALA A 108 2.91 21.74 -7.69
CA ALA A 108 1.47 21.44 -7.66
C ALA A 108 1.21 19.93 -7.83
N LEU A 109 1.91 19.28 -8.77
CA LEU A 109 1.78 17.85 -8.98
C LEU A 109 2.43 17.04 -7.84
N ALA A 110 3.52 17.52 -7.24
CA ALA A 110 4.19 16.87 -6.11
C ALA A 110 3.48 17.01 -4.76
N ALA A 111 2.64 18.04 -4.56
CA ALA A 111 2.00 18.32 -3.28
C ALA A 111 0.87 17.35 -2.91
N CYS A 112 0.33 16.61 -3.88
CA CYS A 112 -0.83 15.76 -3.66
C CYS A 112 -0.41 14.37 -3.15
N GLN A 113 -0.95 13.92 -2.02
CA GLN A 113 -0.47 12.72 -1.31
C GLN A 113 -1.16 11.40 -1.75
N THR A 114 -2.18 11.47 -2.62
CA THR A 114 -3.05 10.32 -2.94
C THR A 114 -2.92 9.82 -4.39
N GLY A 115 -2.45 8.59 -4.62
CA GLY A 115 -2.37 8.01 -5.97
C GLY A 115 -0.96 8.01 -6.55
N ASP A 116 -0.84 7.99 -7.89
CA ASP A 116 0.47 8.04 -8.56
C ASP A 116 1.12 9.41 -8.34
N PRO A 117 2.33 9.50 -7.76
CA PRO A 117 3.00 10.78 -7.52
C PRO A 117 3.41 11.52 -8.80
N THR A 118 3.28 10.87 -9.96
CA THR A 118 3.63 11.43 -11.27
C THR A 118 2.44 11.73 -12.16
N GLU A 119 1.21 11.38 -11.76
CA GLU A 119 0.00 11.64 -12.53
C GLU A 119 -1.04 12.32 -11.63
N ARG A 120 -1.43 13.57 -11.97
CA ARG A 120 -2.35 14.37 -11.14
C ARG A 120 -3.27 15.26 -11.97
N PRO A 121 -4.43 15.68 -11.43
CA PRO A 121 -5.29 16.64 -12.09
C PRO A 121 -4.57 17.95 -12.42
N CYS A 122 -4.74 18.45 -13.64
CA CYS A 122 -4.33 19.79 -14.04
C CYS A 122 -4.98 20.84 -13.12
N PRO A 123 -4.23 21.83 -12.59
CA PRO A 123 -4.81 22.88 -11.74
C PRO A 123 -5.94 23.69 -12.39
N LEU A 124 -6.00 23.75 -13.73
CA LEU A 124 -7.02 24.49 -14.46
C LEU A 124 -8.22 23.62 -14.85
N CYS A 125 -8.03 22.57 -15.65
CA CYS A 125 -9.13 21.76 -16.18
C CYS A 125 -9.38 20.43 -15.47
N ARG A 126 -8.55 20.08 -14.48
CA ARG A 126 -8.62 18.82 -13.70
C ARG A 126 -8.43 17.52 -14.49
N GLN A 127 -8.17 17.57 -15.80
CA GLN A 127 -7.73 16.40 -16.55
C GLN A 127 -6.43 15.84 -15.98
N THR A 128 -6.28 14.52 -15.96
CA THR A 128 -5.05 13.89 -15.47
C THR A 128 -3.87 14.24 -16.36
N VAL A 129 -2.86 14.86 -15.77
CA VAL A 129 -1.59 15.23 -16.40
C VAL A 129 -0.48 14.44 -15.74
N SER A 130 0.45 13.94 -16.55
CA SER A 130 1.67 13.32 -16.04
C SER A 130 2.82 14.32 -16.01
N LEU A 131 3.62 14.30 -14.94
CA LEU A 131 4.93 14.99 -14.89
C LEU A 131 5.77 14.64 -16.12
N PHE A 132 5.72 13.39 -16.59
CA PHE A 132 6.51 12.92 -17.73
C PHE A 132 5.94 13.29 -19.10
N ALA A 133 4.80 13.97 -19.14
CA ALA A 133 4.13 14.37 -20.37
C ALA A 133 4.12 15.89 -20.58
N LEU A 134 4.76 16.66 -19.69
CA LEU A 134 4.91 18.11 -19.86
C LEU A 134 5.89 18.41 -21.00
N GLN A 135 5.63 19.50 -21.71
CA GLN A 135 6.43 19.95 -22.85
C GLN A 135 6.92 21.39 -22.62
N LEU A 136 8.11 21.73 -23.11
CA LEU A 136 8.56 23.12 -23.18
C LEU A 136 7.75 23.87 -24.23
N ALA A 137 7.24 25.05 -23.89
CA ALA A 137 6.38 25.80 -24.80
C ALA A 137 7.09 26.22 -26.09
N HIS A 138 8.37 26.61 -25.99
CA HIS A 138 9.13 27.14 -27.12
C HIS A 138 9.61 26.07 -28.12
N SER A 139 9.92 24.85 -27.66
CA SER A 139 10.44 23.78 -28.53
C SER A 139 9.42 22.67 -28.79
N GLY A 140 8.39 22.54 -27.94
CA GLY A 140 7.50 21.38 -27.93
C GLY A 140 8.17 20.10 -27.42
N ASP A 141 9.45 20.17 -27.05
CA ASP A 141 10.17 19.01 -26.54
C ASP A 141 9.54 18.57 -25.23
N ARG A 142 9.39 17.24 -25.10
CA ARG A 142 9.04 16.69 -23.80
C ARG A 142 10.12 17.09 -22.83
N MET A 143 9.70 17.62 -21.70
CA MET A 143 10.58 17.81 -20.58
C MET A 143 11.02 16.43 -20.10
N HIS A 144 12.17 15.98 -20.59
CA HIS A 144 12.86 14.82 -20.07
C HIS A 144 13.42 15.24 -18.71
N PHE A 145 12.56 15.28 -17.69
CA PHE A 145 12.94 15.55 -16.30
C PHE A 145 13.66 14.37 -15.65
N LEU A 146 14.28 13.54 -16.47
CA LEU A 146 14.73 12.22 -16.14
C LEU A 146 16.22 12.23 -16.39
N SER A 147 16.96 12.51 -15.32
CA SER A 147 18.35 12.13 -15.33
C SER A 147 18.40 10.62 -15.13
N ASP A 148 19.20 9.95 -15.96
CA ASP A 148 19.66 8.59 -15.65
C ASP A 148 20.66 8.62 -14.48
N ASP A 149 21.07 9.83 -14.05
CA ASP A 149 21.87 10.04 -12.85
C ASP A 149 21.05 9.73 -11.59
N LEU A 150 21.33 8.56 -11.01
CA LEU A 150 20.80 8.17 -9.71
C LEU A 150 21.75 8.57 -8.57
N SER A 151 22.73 9.47 -8.79
CA SER A 151 23.68 9.92 -7.77
C SER A 151 23.04 10.37 -6.45
N PRO A 152 21.85 11.01 -6.41
CA PRO A 152 21.22 11.37 -5.13
C PRO A 152 20.85 10.15 -4.28
N LEU A 153 20.64 8.99 -4.91
CA LEU A 153 20.33 7.73 -4.26
C LEU A 153 21.53 6.79 -4.19
N ASP A 154 22.70 7.12 -4.75
CA ASP A 154 23.85 6.22 -4.83
C ASP A 154 24.24 5.64 -3.46
N GLY A 155 24.53 4.34 -3.44
CA GLY A 155 24.85 3.56 -2.24
C GLY A 155 23.68 3.36 -1.28
N SER A 156 22.48 3.82 -1.61
CA SER A 156 21.31 3.72 -0.74
C SER A 156 20.62 2.37 -0.93
N ILE A 157 20.25 1.77 0.21
CA ILE A 157 19.40 0.59 0.26
C ILE A 157 18.13 1.01 0.99
N PHE A 158 16.97 0.71 0.42
CA PHE A 158 15.68 0.90 1.08
C PHE A 158 15.05 -0.46 1.34
N VAL A 159 14.75 -0.72 2.60
CA VAL A 159 14.14 -1.98 3.06
C VAL A 159 12.72 -1.72 3.51
N LEU A 160 11.89 -2.75 3.47
CA LEU A 160 10.58 -2.74 4.10
C LEU A 160 10.76 -2.51 5.61
N ARG A 161 10.21 -1.43 6.15
CA ARG A 161 10.31 -1.07 7.57
C ARG A 161 9.85 -2.23 8.46
N SER A 162 8.80 -2.95 8.07
CA SER A 162 8.26 -4.10 8.82
C SER A 162 9.20 -5.30 8.93
N HIS A 163 10.18 -5.41 8.04
CA HIS A 163 11.16 -6.51 8.05
C HIS A 163 12.57 -6.03 8.43
N GLY A 164 12.90 -4.78 8.12
CA GLY A 164 14.21 -4.17 8.38
C GLY A 164 15.39 -4.87 7.73
N GLU A 165 15.14 -5.80 6.81
CA GLU A 165 16.13 -6.76 6.32
C GLU A 165 16.51 -6.47 4.87
N VAL A 166 17.82 -6.43 4.61
CA VAL A 166 18.35 -6.33 3.25
C VAL A 166 18.12 -7.65 2.53
N GLY A 167 17.62 -7.57 1.31
CA GLY A 167 17.32 -8.74 0.49
C GLY A 167 15.93 -9.31 0.68
N PHE A 168 15.07 -8.72 1.53
CA PHE A 168 13.64 -9.05 1.58
C PHE A 168 12.84 -8.00 0.79
N ALA A 169 12.81 -8.16 -0.54
CA ALA A 169 12.23 -7.19 -1.49
C ALA A 169 12.80 -5.75 -1.34
N SER A 170 14.05 -5.62 -0.90
CA SER A 170 14.69 -4.31 -0.70
C SER A 170 15.09 -3.67 -2.03
N PHE A 171 14.96 -2.34 -2.15
CA PHE A 171 15.46 -1.56 -3.29
C PHE A 171 16.90 -1.12 -3.05
N HIS A 172 17.72 -1.21 -4.09
CA HIS A 172 19.13 -0.82 -4.05
C HIS A 172 19.41 0.13 -5.20
N PHE A 173 20.21 1.16 -4.92
CA PHE A 173 20.62 2.18 -5.87
C PHE A 173 22.15 2.23 -5.90
N GLU A 174 22.74 1.97 -7.07
CA GLU A 174 24.19 1.88 -7.32
C GLU A 174 24.51 2.75 -8.53
N ARG A 175 25.08 3.95 -8.32
CA ARG A 175 25.47 4.98 -9.31
C ARG A 175 24.50 5.17 -10.48
N ASP A 176 24.60 4.29 -11.48
CA ASP A 176 23.88 4.36 -12.75
C ASP A 176 22.84 3.24 -12.90
N THR A 177 22.61 2.46 -11.84
CA THR A 177 21.72 1.29 -11.84
C THR A 177 20.90 1.20 -10.57
N ALA A 178 19.76 0.54 -10.67
CA ALA A 178 18.94 0.19 -9.52
C ALA A 178 18.43 -1.26 -9.66
N TYR A 179 18.10 -1.89 -8.54
CA TYR A 179 17.51 -3.22 -8.53
C TYR A 179 16.66 -3.51 -7.28
N ILE A 180 15.83 -4.54 -7.38
CA ILE A 180 15.19 -5.18 -6.21
C ILE A 180 15.97 -6.43 -5.83
N SER A 181 16.25 -6.59 -4.54
CA SER A 181 16.91 -7.78 -4.00
C SER A 181 15.94 -8.70 -3.26
N HIS A 182 16.04 -9.99 -3.58
CA HIS A 182 15.35 -11.12 -2.93
C HIS A 182 16.38 -12.11 -2.36
N SER A 183 17.55 -11.62 -1.93
CA SER A 183 18.65 -12.48 -1.46
C SER A 183 18.49 -13.00 -0.02
N SER A 184 17.52 -12.49 0.74
CA SER A 184 17.23 -12.98 2.08
C SER A 184 16.68 -14.41 2.03
N GLU A 185 17.17 -15.29 2.89
CA GLU A 185 16.62 -16.64 3.06
C GLU A 185 15.14 -16.62 3.48
N ARG A 186 14.70 -15.53 4.12
CA ARG A 186 13.30 -15.34 4.48
C ARG A 186 12.38 -15.15 3.28
N CYS A 187 12.88 -14.71 2.12
CA CYS A 187 12.07 -14.66 0.90
C CYS A 187 11.57 -16.06 0.52
N THR A 188 12.44 -17.06 0.57
CA THR A 188 12.07 -18.48 0.34
C THR A 188 11.11 -18.96 1.42
N PHE A 189 11.38 -18.67 2.70
CA PHE A 189 10.53 -19.09 3.82
C PHE A 189 9.12 -18.46 3.77
N ALA A 190 8.99 -17.26 3.22
CA ALA A 190 7.71 -16.57 3.05
C ALA A 190 6.85 -17.16 1.90
N GLY A 191 7.31 -18.20 1.20
CA GLY A 191 6.58 -18.84 0.11
C GLY A 191 6.44 -17.94 -1.13
N LEU A 192 7.30 -16.92 -1.26
CA LEU A 192 7.29 -16.00 -2.39
C LEU A 192 7.87 -16.69 -3.62
N VAL A 193 7.02 -17.34 -4.41
CA VAL A 193 7.37 -17.97 -5.68
C VAL A 193 6.70 -17.26 -6.86
N LEU A 194 7.37 -17.27 -8.01
CA LEU A 194 6.84 -16.81 -9.29
C LEU A 194 5.73 -17.74 -9.78
N ASP A 195 4.96 -17.32 -10.79
CA ASP A 195 3.80 -18.08 -11.29
C ASP A 195 4.16 -19.47 -11.85
N ASN A 196 5.43 -19.69 -12.21
CA ASN A 196 5.94 -20.98 -12.64
C ASN A 196 6.48 -21.85 -11.48
N GLY A 197 6.26 -21.44 -10.23
CA GLY A 197 6.73 -22.11 -9.02
C GLY A 197 8.21 -21.88 -8.68
N SER A 198 8.97 -21.17 -9.50
CA SER A 198 10.39 -20.88 -9.23
C SER A 198 10.56 -19.74 -8.22
N GLU A 199 11.67 -19.76 -7.49
CA GLU A 199 12.04 -18.63 -6.63
C GLU A 199 12.36 -17.38 -7.46
N PRO A 200 12.06 -16.16 -6.95
CA PRO A 200 12.50 -14.95 -7.60
C PRO A 200 14.04 -14.87 -7.64
N PRO A 201 14.62 -14.24 -8.67
CA PRO A 201 16.06 -14.03 -8.72
C PRO A 201 16.51 -13.15 -7.55
N ARG A 202 17.66 -13.51 -6.96
CA ARG A 202 18.28 -12.77 -5.85
C ARG A 202 18.46 -11.26 -6.13
N LYS A 203 18.70 -10.90 -7.40
CA LYS A 203 18.85 -9.51 -7.88
C LYS A 203 18.02 -9.35 -9.15
N LYS A 204 17.02 -8.47 -9.14
CA LYS A 204 16.20 -8.10 -10.30
C LYS A 204 16.47 -6.64 -10.68
N MET A 205 17.20 -6.45 -11.78
CA MET A 205 17.58 -5.11 -12.26
C MET A 205 16.37 -4.36 -12.79
N PHE A 206 16.29 -3.06 -12.49
CA PHE A 206 15.37 -2.16 -13.17
C PHE A 206 15.83 -1.92 -14.61
N GLU A 207 14.86 -1.90 -15.52
CA GLU A 207 14.93 -1.36 -16.85
C GLU A 207 14.38 0.07 -16.82
N ARG A 208 14.98 0.99 -17.58
CA ARG A 208 14.47 2.37 -17.74
C ARG A 208 14.27 3.08 -16.40
N THR A 209 15.37 3.31 -15.70
CA THR A 209 15.41 4.05 -14.44
C THR A 209 15.54 5.53 -14.67
N PHE A 210 14.86 6.32 -13.86
CA PHE A 210 14.89 7.77 -13.97
C PHE A 210 14.73 8.42 -12.60
N TRP A 211 15.43 9.53 -12.41
CA TRP A 211 15.30 10.38 -11.22
C TRP A 211 14.81 11.77 -11.56
N HIS A 212 13.81 12.23 -10.80
CA HIS A 212 13.27 13.59 -10.85
C HIS A 212 13.64 14.36 -9.58
N GLU A 213 14.66 15.21 -9.66
CA GLU A 213 15.22 15.96 -8.51
C GLU A 213 14.18 16.85 -7.81
N GLY A 214 13.42 17.65 -8.56
CA GLY A 214 12.51 18.66 -7.99
C GLY A 214 11.40 18.06 -7.10
N SER A 215 10.95 16.85 -7.44
CA SER A 215 9.95 16.10 -6.68
C SER A 215 10.54 14.98 -5.82
N ARG A 216 11.85 14.72 -5.95
CA ARG A 216 12.56 13.56 -5.39
C ARG A 216 11.87 12.25 -5.72
N THR A 217 11.60 12.03 -7.01
CA THR A 217 10.84 10.86 -7.46
C THR A 217 11.71 9.96 -8.32
N PHE A 218 11.87 8.71 -7.91
CA PHE A 218 12.40 7.63 -8.72
C PHE A 218 11.29 6.99 -9.53
N HIS A 219 11.61 6.66 -10.78
CA HIS A 219 10.80 5.82 -11.65
C HIS A 219 11.67 4.68 -12.19
N GLY A 220 11.19 3.45 -12.14
CA GLY A 220 11.89 2.31 -12.73
C GLY A 220 10.90 1.26 -13.19
N GLU A 221 11.26 0.51 -14.22
CA GLU A 221 10.47 -0.61 -14.70
C GLU A 221 11.18 -1.95 -14.45
N LEU A 222 10.44 -3.04 -14.28
CA LEU A 222 11.00 -4.39 -14.17
C LEU A 222 10.30 -5.27 -15.17
N ASN A 223 11.05 -6.12 -15.87
CA ASN A 223 10.50 -7.12 -16.76
C ASN A 223 10.66 -8.51 -16.14
N TRP A 224 9.56 -9.12 -15.72
CA TRP A 224 9.51 -10.44 -15.10
C TRP A 224 9.37 -11.59 -16.10
N SER A 225 9.18 -11.33 -17.39
CA SER A 225 9.08 -12.40 -18.40
C SER A 225 10.36 -13.27 -18.43
N PRO A 226 10.25 -14.61 -18.59
CA PRO A 226 9.01 -15.38 -18.74
C PRO A 226 8.35 -15.82 -17.42
N ALA A 227 9.01 -15.63 -16.28
CA ALA A 227 8.54 -16.08 -14.96
C ALA A 227 7.89 -14.90 -14.21
N THR A 228 6.59 -14.74 -14.40
CA THR A 228 5.82 -13.57 -13.96
C THR A 228 5.41 -13.64 -12.48
N TRP A 229 4.92 -12.51 -11.97
CA TRP A 229 4.20 -12.43 -10.70
C TRP A 229 2.72 -12.15 -10.96
N TYR A 230 1.84 -13.09 -10.63
CA TYR A 230 0.40 -12.95 -10.83
C TYR A 230 0.03 -12.54 -12.27
N GLY A 231 0.74 -13.09 -13.25
CA GLY A 231 0.65 -12.80 -14.68
C GLY A 231 1.32 -11.48 -15.10
N ALA A 232 1.82 -10.66 -14.18
CA ALA A 232 2.42 -9.38 -14.50
C ALA A 232 3.84 -9.55 -15.04
N GLU A 233 3.97 -9.39 -16.36
CA GLU A 233 5.26 -9.39 -17.06
C GLU A 233 6.05 -8.10 -16.81
N ARG A 234 5.39 -6.97 -16.58
CA ARG A 234 6.08 -5.70 -16.35
C ARG A 234 5.59 -5.01 -15.10
N TRP A 235 6.51 -4.53 -14.27
CA TRP A 235 6.19 -3.68 -13.14
C TRP A 235 6.71 -2.29 -13.45
N ARG A 236 5.91 -1.26 -13.19
CA ARG A 236 6.32 0.14 -13.22
C ARG A 236 6.26 0.65 -11.79
N ILE A 237 7.41 0.99 -11.22
CA ILE A 237 7.55 1.44 -9.84
C ILE A 237 7.87 2.93 -9.85
N VAL A 238 7.11 3.68 -9.06
CA VAL A 238 7.33 5.11 -8.83
C VAL A 238 7.41 5.33 -7.33
N MET A 239 8.52 5.88 -6.86
CA MET A 239 8.79 6.16 -5.44
C MET A 239 9.14 7.63 -5.27
N GLN A 240 8.39 8.34 -4.43
CA GLN A 240 8.75 9.68 -3.99
C GLN A 240 9.42 9.60 -2.62
N PHE A 241 10.52 10.32 -2.44
CA PHE A 241 11.31 10.30 -1.22
C PHE A 241 11.14 11.57 -0.38
N SER A 242 11.37 11.41 0.92
CA SER A 242 11.49 12.51 1.87
C SER A 242 12.61 13.47 1.48
N LYS A 243 12.59 14.70 2.03
CA LYS A 243 13.59 15.73 1.71
C LYS A 243 15.02 15.28 2.04
N ASP A 244 15.18 14.49 3.08
CA ASP A 244 16.44 13.90 3.54
C ASP A 244 16.76 12.55 2.89
N LEU A 245 15.90 12.06 1.97
CA LEU A 245 16.03 10.77 1.29
C LEU A 245 16.09 9.56 2.26
N MET A 246 15.55 9.69 3.47
CA MET A 246 15.59 8.63 4.47
C MET A 246 14.40 7.67 4.40
N HIS A 247 13.31 8.06 3.77
CA HIS A 247 12.14 7.20 3.58
C HIS A 247 11.39 7.53 2.30
N VAL A 248 10.66 6.53 1.80
CA VAL A 248 9.67 6.75 0.73
C VAL A 248 8.47 7.45 1.38
N THR A 249 8.03 8.59 0.84
CA THR A 249 6.90 9.43 1.31
C THR A 249 5.62 9.26 0.50
N THR A 250 5.70 8.63 -0.66
CA THR A 250 4.58 7.98 -1.34
C THR A 250 5.11 7.15 -2.49
N GLY A 251 4.28 6.29 -3.07
CA GLY A 251 4.68 5.59 -4.27
C GLY A 251 3.61 4.63 -4.76
N VAL A 252 3.77 4.23 -6.02
CA VAL A 252 2.91 3.28 -6.69
C VAL A 252 3.75 2.23 -7.39
N MET A 253 3.34 0.97 -7.24
CA MET A 253 3.75 -0.09 -8.16
C MET A 253 2.55 -0.42 -9.06
N LYS A 254 2.71 -0.20 -10.37
CA LYS A 254 1.76 -0.50 -11.42
C LYS A 254 2.18 -1.80 -12.12
N LEU A 255 1.39 -2.85 -11.93
CA LEU A 255 1.58 -4.11 -12.64
C LEU A 255 1.01 -4.00 -14.06
N ARG A 256 1.71 -4.51 -15.08
CA ARG A 256 1.21 -4.69 -16.44
C ARG A 256 1.35 -6.16 -16.82
N SER A 257 0.24 -6.78 -17.18
CA SER A 257 0.21 -8.09 -17.83
C SER A 257 -0.07 -7.88 -19.31
N HIS A 258 0.73 -8.51 -20.18
CA HIS A 258 0.47 -8.55 -21.62
C HIS A 258 -0.19 -9.86 -22.08
N ARG A 259 -0.56 -10.76 -21.15
CA ARG A 259 -1.26 -12.02 -21.47
C ARG A 259 -2.58 -12.17 -20.71
N HIS A 260 -3.42 -13.02 -21.31
CA HIS A 260 -4.81 -13.33 -21.00
C HIS A 260 -5.11 -13.17 -19.52
N ALA A 261 -6.18 -12.44 -19.24
CA ALA A 261 -6.79 -12.39 -17.92
C ALA A 261 -6.78 -13.78 -17.27
N CYS A 262 -6.60 -13.83 -15.95
CA CYS A 262 -6.45 -15.10 -15.25
C CYS A 262 -7.60 -16.01 -15.67
N LEU A 263 -7.34 -17.31 -15.72
CA LEU A 263 -8.32 -18.28 -16.20
C LEU A 263 -9.72 -18.03 -15.61
N LEU A 264 -9.79 -17.69 -14.33
CA LEU A 264 -11.02 -17.41 -13.58
C LEU A 264 -11.50 -15.96 -13.62
N ASP A 265 -10.84 -15.05 -14.32
CA ASP A 265 -11.28 -13.65 -14.45
C ASP A 265 -12.60 -13.56 -15.21
N GLY A 266 -13.47 -12.66 -14.78
CA GLY A 266 -14.81 -12.52 -15.33
C GLY A 266 -15.85 -12.11 -14.30
N ILE A 267 -17.10 -12.10 -14.73
CA ILE A 267 -18.26 -11.94 -13.86
C ILE A 267 -18.85 -13.32 -13.62
N TRP A 268 -19.07 -13.65 -12.35
CA TRP A 268 -19.58 -14.92 -11.92
C TRP A 268 -20.85 -14.73 -11.09
N LYS A 269 -21.78 -15.65 -11.26
CA LYS A 269 -22.89 -15.89 -10.33
C LYS A 269 -22.49 -17.02 -9.40
N VAL A 270 -22.54 -16.79 -8.10
CA VAL A 270 -22.17 -17.73 -7.04
C VAL A 270 -23.43 -18.23 -6.37
N ASP A 271 -23.72 -19.50 -6.56
CA ASP A 271 -24.83 -20.20 -5.94
C ASP A 271 -24.32 -20.96 -4.70
N TRP A 272 -24.75 -20.53 -3.52
CA TRP A 272 -24.36 -21.06 -2.20
C TRP A 272 -25.28 -22.22 -1.75
N GLY A 273 -25.53 -23.19 -2.64
CA GLY A 273 -26.44 -24.30 -2.35
C GLY A 273 -27.90 -23.88 -2.28
N ASP A 274 -28.53 -24.02 -1.11
CA ASP A 274 -29.99 -23.87 -0.90
C ASP A 274 -30.49 -22.41 -0.90
N LYS A 275 -29.61 -21.42 -1.06
CA LYS A 275 -30.01 -20.01 -1.15
C LYS A 275 -30.66 -19.73 -2.50
N THR A 276 -31.86 -19.15 -2.46
CA THR A 276 -32.69 -18.88 -3.65
C THR A 276 -32.11 -17.83 -4.60
N GLU A 277 -31.21 -16.98 -4.12
CA GLU A 277 -30.57 -15.94 -4.93
C GLU A 277 -29.05 -16.09 -4.93
N GLY A 278 -28.49 -16.36 -6.12
CA GLY A 278 -27.04 -16.37 -6.32
C GLY A 278 -26.46 -14.96 -6.28
N GLU A 279 -25.27 -14.82 -5.70
CA GLU A 279 -24.58 -13.54 -5.58
C GLU A 279 -23.67 -13.28 -6.79
N LEU A 280 -23.53 -12.02 -7.19
CA LEU A 280 -22.62 -11.65 -8.27
C LEU A 280 -21.25 -11.29 -7.71
N ILE A 281 -20.20 -11.91 -8.23
CA ILE A 281 -18.82 -11.55 -7.94
C ILE A 281 -18.09 -11.20 -9.24
N ARG A 282 -17.11 -10.31 -9.12
CA ARG A 282 -16.19 -9.99 -10.21
C ARG A 282 -14.80 -10.46 -9.82
N VAL A 283 -14.27 -11.43 -10.56
CA VAL A 283 -12.90 -11.90 -10.43
C VAL A 283 -12.04 -11.14 -11.43
N GLN A 284 -10.97 -10.53 -10.95
CA GLN A 284 -10.04 -9.78 -11.78
C GLN A 284 -8.60 -10.01 -11.31
N GLY A 285 -7.76 -10.48 -12.23
CA GLY A 285 -6.45 -11.07 -12.01
C GLY A 285 -6.35 -11.90 -10.73
N GLY A 286 -7.22 -12.92 -10.63
CA GLY A 286 -7.20 -13.86 -9.51
C GLY A 286 -7.70 -13.32 -8.17
N MET A 287 -8.23 -12.09 -8.12
CA MET A 287 -8.75 -11.48 -6.89
C MET A 287 -10.21 -11.06 -7.08
N TRP A 288 -11.00 -11.16 -6.04
CA TRP A 288 -12.37 -10.65 -6.01
C TRP A 288 -12.69 -10.04 -4.65
N GLU A 289 -13.76 -9.24 -4.59
CA GLU A 289 -14.21 -8.57 -3.37
C GLU A 289 -15.68 -8.90 -3.11
N GLN A 290 -16.01 -9.19 -1.85
CA GLN A 290 -17.38 -9.45 -1.41
C GLN A 290 -17.56 -8.88 0.00
N ARG A 291 -18.62 -8.09 0.18
CA ARG A 291 -18.96 -7.45 1.47
C ARG A 291 -17.76 -6.70 2.10
N GLY A 292 -16.96 -6.04 1.27
CA GLY A 292 -15.77 -5.27 1.69
C GLY A 292 -14.53 -6.11 2.01
N MET A 293 -14.60 -7.45 1.89
CA MET A 293 -13.46 -8.34 2.06
C MET A 293 -12.87 -8.74 0.71
N ARG A 294 -11.54 -8.74 0.63
CA ARG A 294 -10.80 -9.16 -0.56
C ARG A 294 -10.29 -10.59 -0.41
N TYR A 295 -10.41 -11.34 -1.50
CA TYR A 295 -9.99 -12.72 -1.60
C TYR A 295 -9.02 -12.86 -2.76
N TRP A 296 -8.04 -13.76 -2.61
CA TRP A 296 -7.05 -14.08 -3.63
C TRP A 296 -7.11 -15.57 -3.91
N LEU A 297 -7.25 -15.90 -5.19
CA LEU A 297 -7.12 -17.24 -5.71
C LEU A 297 -5.65 -17.62 -5.71
N ASN A 298 -5.30 -18.67 -4.98
CA ASN A 298 -4.05 -19.38 -5.12
C ASN A 298 -4.12 -20.22 -6.40
N LEU A 299 -3.27 -19.89 -7.37
CA LEU A 299 -3.17 -20.55 -8.67
C LEU A 299 -1.86 -21.34 -8.82
N THR A 300 -1.16 -21.62 -7.71
CA THR A 300 0.12 -22.35 -7.71
C THR A 300 -0.03 -23.74 -8.34
N GLU A 301 -1.20 -24.36 -8.15
CA GLU A 301 -1.63 -25.56 -8.86
C GLU A 301 -2.77 -25.16 -9.81
N PRO A 302 -2.52 -24.89 -11.11
CA PRO A 302 -3.52 -24.34 -12.03
C PRO A 302 -4.74 -25.23 -12.24
N THR A 303 -4.58 -26.53 -12.04
CA THR A 303 -5.66 -27.54 -12.08
C THR A 303 -6.49 -27.56 -10.81
N ARG A 304 -6.05 -26.89 -9.74
CA ARG A 304 -6.73 -26.89 -8.45
C ARG A 304 -6.68 -25.53 -7.76
N PRO A 305 -7.29 -24.49 -8.36
CA PRO A 305 -7.33 -23.17 -7.74
C PRO A 305 -8.05 -23.23 -6.39
N CYS A 306 -7.51 -22.53 -5.40
CA CYS A 306 -8.08 -22.50 -4.06
C CYS A 306 -7.96 -21.13 -3.39
N PHE A 307 -8.73 -20.87 -2.34
CA PHE A 307 -8.60 -19.70 -1.49
C PHE A 307 -9.19 -19.98 -0.10
N VAL A 308 -8.83 -19.16 0.88
CA VAL A 308 -9.30 -19.30 2.26
C VAL A 308 -10.27 -18.18 2.61
N TRP A 309 -11.37 -18.52 3.29
CA TRP A 309 -12.35 -17.56 3.77
C TRP A 309 -11.78 -16.80 4.96
N ARG A 310 -11.47 -15.53 4.77
CA ARG A 310 -10.93 -14.67 5.82
C ARG A 310 -11.88 -14.61 7.03
N GLY A 311 -11.33 -14.83 8.22
CA GLY A 311 -12.05 -14.84 9.50
C GLY A 311 -12.64 -16.20 9.90
N LEU A 312 -12.84 -17.13 8.96
CA LEU A 312 -13.40 -18.45 9.24
C LEU A 312 -12.40 -19.60 9.03
N GLY A 313 -11.33 -19.38 8.26
CA GLY A 313 -10.32 -20.40 7.99
C GLY A 313 -10.78 -21.51 7.05
N VAL A 314 -11.99 -21.40 6.48
CA VAL A 314 -12.56 -22.36 5.53
C VAL A 314 -11.76 -22.35 4.23
N LEU A 315 -11.30 -23.51 3.79
CA LEU A 315 -10.62 -23.70 2.51
C LEU A 315 -11.64 -24.04 1.43
N GLN A 316 -11.68 -23.23 0.38
CA GLN A 316 -12.48 -23.48 -0.81
C GLN A 316 -11.58 -23.76 -2.01
N PHE A 317 -11.85 -24.84 -2.75
CA PHE A 317 -11.08 -25.22 -3.94
C PHE A 317 -11.98 -25.83 -5.02
N CYS A 318 -11.56 -25.77 -6.29
CA CYS A 318 -12.21 -26.53 -7.35
C CYS A 318 -11.18 -27.30 -8.16
N GLU A 319 -11.61 -28.38 -8.80
CA GLU A 319 -10.78 -29.16 -9.70
C GLU A 319 -11.07 -28.73 -11.14
N LEU A 320 -10.02 -28.50 -11.91
CA LEU A 320 -10.06 -28.05 -13.29
C LEU A 320 -9.30 -29.04 -14.19
N GLU A 321 -9.79 -29.20 -15.41
CA GLU A 321 -9.09 -29.96 -16.44
C GLU A 321 -7.75 -29.29 -16.81
N ASN A 322 -6.82 -30.04 -17.38
CA ASN A 322 -5.56 -29.47 -17.89
C ASN A 322 -5.85 -28.45 -19.00
N ASN A 323 -5.46 -27.18 -18.78
CA ASN A 323 -5.66 -26.07 -19.71
C ASN A 323 -7.15 -25.85 -20.08
N PRO A 324 -8.01 -25.57 -19.10
CA PRO A 324 -9.44 -25.52 -19.31
C PRO A 324 -9.81 -24.24 -20.09
N GLN A 325 -10.76 -24.35 -21.02
CA GLN A 325 -11.41 -23.18 -21.62
C GLN A 325 -12.70 -22.90 -20.87
N LEU A 326 -12.77 -21.74 -20.20
CA LEU A 326 -13.95 -21.36 -19.43
C LEU A 326 -14.80 -20.37 -20.22
N GLU A 327 -15.71 -20.93 -21.01
CA GLU A 327 -16.73 -20.18 -21.76
C GLU A 327 -17.81 -19.61 -20.85
N ASP A 328 -18.51 -18.59 -21.35
CA ASP A 328 -19.67 -18.02 -20.66
C ASP A 328 -20.77 -19.08 -20.49
N GLY A 329 -21.37 -19.11 -19.31
CA GLY A 329 -22.30 -20.14 -18.87
C GLY A 329 -21.65 -21.33 -18.17
N ARG A 330 -20.32 -21.53 -18.28
CA ARG A 330 -19.62 -22.64 -17.61
C ARG A 330 -19.80 -22.58 -16.10
N LYS A 331 -20.17 -23.71 -15.50
CA LYS A 331 -20.29 -23.88 -14.05
C LYS A 331 -19.07 -24.59 -13.49
N LEU A 332 -18.53 -24.05 -12.39
CA LEU A 332 -17.48 -24.66 -11.59
C LEU A 332 -18.05 -25.02 -10.24
N VAL A 333 -17.84 -26.25 -9.79
CA VAL A 333 -18.22 -26.68 -8.45
C VAL A 333 -16.99 -26.59 -7.57
N TRP A 334 -17.09 -25.78 -6.54
CA TRP A 334 -16.08 -25.59 -5.52
C TRP A 334 -16.44 -26.41 -4.29
N ALA A 335 -15.53 -27.25 -3.84
CA ALA A 335 -15.63 -27.92 -2.55
C ALA A 335 -15.17 -26.96 -1.44
N THR A 336 -15.79 -27.08 -0.27
CA THR A 336 -15.35 -26.38 0.94
C THR A 336 -15.25 -27.38 2.10
N ASP A 337 -14.52 -27.02 3.15
CA ASP A 337 -14.53 -27.72 4.44
C ASP A 337 -15.57 -27.14 5.43
N ASP A 338 -16.42 -26.21 4.97
CA ASP A 338 -17.55 -25.70 5.75
C ASP A 338 -18.74 -26.70 5.67
N PRO A 339 -19.25 -27.20 6.81
CA PRO A 339 -20.34 -28.17 6.82
C PRO A 339 -21.69 -27.60 6.35
N GLU A 340 -21.90 -26.28 6.43
CA GLU A 340 -23.10 -25.61 5.94
C GLU A 340 -23.09 -25.48 4.41
N TYR A 341 -21.91 -25.36 3.80
CA TYR A 341 -21.72 -25.16 2.36
C TYR A 341 -20.78 -26.20 1.74
N PRO A 342 -21.15 -27.50 1.73
CA PRO A 342 -20.26 -28.57 1.28
C PRO A 342 -19.86 -28.42 -0.20
N SER A 343 -20.66 -27.70 -0.98
CA SER A 343 -20.27 -27.26 -2.32
C SER A 343 -20.89 -25.92 -2.69
N ILE A 344 -20.18 -25.15 -3.50
CA ILE A 344 -20.59 -23.85 -4.02
C ILE A 344 -20.42 -23.87 -5.53
N THR A 345 -21.41 -23.41 -6.27
CA THR A 345 -21.34 -23.39 -7.74
C THR A 345 -21.07 -21.97 -8.23
N TRP A 346 -20.01 -21.80 -9.02
CA TRP A 346 -19.72 -20.55 -9.71
C TRP A 346 -20.10 -20.71 -11.18
N GLN A 347 -21.11 -19.99 -11.64
CA GLN A 347 -21.48 -19.91 -13.05
C GLN A 347 -20.87 -18.66 -13.68
N ARG A 348 -20.00 -18.85 -14.68
CA ARG A 348 -19.46 -17.73 -15.44
C ARG A 348 -20.59 -17.07 -16.21
N LEU A 349 -20.78 -15.78 -16.00
CA LEU A 349 -21.72 -14.99 -16.80
C LEU A 349 -21.02 -14.29 -17.95
N ARG A 350 -19.77 -13.85 -17.70
CA ARG A 350 -18.97 -13.15 -18.69
C ARG A 350 -17.49 -13.39 -18.48
N GLY A 351 -16.79 -13.70 -19.56
CA GLY A 351 -15.35 -13.87 -19.60
C GLY A 351 -14.61 -12.56 -19.38
N PRO A 352 -13.28 -12.63 -19.24
CA PRO A 352 -12.49 -11.42 -19.18
C PRO A 352 -12.52 -10.72 -20.54
N PRO A 353 -12.60 -9.38 -20.60
CA PRO A 353 -12.54 -8.70 -21.87
C PRO A 353 -11.15 -8.87 -22.51
N ASP A 354 -11.09 -8.99 -23.83
CA ASP A 354 -9.93 -9.45 -24.61
C ASP A 354 -8.61 -8.71 -24.34
N ARG A 355 -8.64 -7.53 -23.72
CA ARG A 355 -7.46 -6.79 -23.27
C ARG A 355 -7.78 -6.02 -22.00
N TYR A 356 -7.07 -6.35 -20.92
CA TYR A 356 -7.05 -5.52 -19.71
C TYR A 356 -5.62 -5.16 -19.39
N ASP A 357 -5.30 -3.86 -19.54
CA ASP A 357 -4.20 -3.26 -18.79
C ASP A 357 -4.64 -3.21 -17.32
N ARG A 358 -4.47 -4.31 -16.59
CA ARG A 358 -4.76 -4.33 -15.15
C ARG A 358 -3.65 -3.60 -14.42
N ILE A 359 -3.80 -2.30 -14.27
CA ILE A 359 -2.98 -1.51 -13.36
C ILE A 359 -3.44 -1.82 -11.93
N VAL A 360 -2.82 -2.81 -11.29
CA VAL A 360 -2.94 -2.98 -9.84
C VAL A 360 -2.08 -1.90 -9.19
N PHE A 361 -2.68 -1.11 -8.31
CA PHE A 361 -1.99 -0.07 -7.56
C PHE A 361 -1.64 -0.62 -6.18
N TYR A 362 -0.37 -0.91 -5.94
CA TYR A 362 0.12 -1.04 -4.57
C TYR A 362 0.59 0.32 -4.11
N LYS A 363 -0.05 0.84 -3.06
CA LYS A 363 0.49 2.00 -2.35
C LYS A 363 1.73 1.55 -1.60
N LEU A 364 2.85 2.21 -1.86
CA LEU A 364 4.06 2.03 -1.06
C LEU A 364 3.96 2.73 0.30
N LEU A 365 2.84 3.38 0.64
CA LEU A 365 2.60 3.92 1.99
C LEU A 365 1.12 3.93 2.39
N GLY A 366 0.89 3.79 3.69
CA GLY A 366 -0.41 3.86 4.35
C GLY A 366 -0.71 2.60 5.18
N PRO A 367 -1.88 2.54 5.85
CA PRO A 367 -2.24 1.43 6.76
C PRO A 367 -2.20 0.04 6.12
N ASN A 368 -2.28 -0.03 4.79
CA ASN A 368 -2.25 -1.25 4.00
C ASN A 368 -1.09 -1.28 2.98
N GLY A 369 -0.11 -0.38 3.11
CA GLY A 369 0.99 -0.19 2.17
C GLY A 369 2.34 -0.65 2.70
N PHE A 370 3.33 -0.74 1.82
CA PHE A 370 4.69 -1.18 2.13
C PHE A 370 5.61 -0.03 2.52
N GLU A 371 5.75 0.31 3.81
CA GLU A 371 6.65 1.40 4.17
C GLU A 371 8.13 1.05 3.92
N TYR A 372 8.79 1.82 3.07
CA TYR A 372 10.23 1.67 2.78
C TYR A 372 11.05 2.77 3.45
N VAL A 373 12.09 2.35 4.17
CA VAL A 373 13.05 3.23 4.84
C VAL A 373 14.46 2.89 4.42
N ARG A 374 15.34 3.89 4.42
CA ARG A 374 16.75 3.71 4.12
C ARG A 374 17.35 2.77 5.17
N TYR A 375 18.02 1.71 4.76
CA TYR A 375 18.61 0.71 5.65
C TYR A 375 19.57 1.34 6.66
N GLN A 376 20.35 2.33 6.22
CA GLN A 376 21.19 3.12 7.12
C GLN A 376 20.41 3.81 8.23
N ALA A 377 19.14 4.16 8.04
CA ALA A 377 18.26 4.74 9.07
C ALA A 377 17.84 3.72 10.14
N LEU A 378 17.81 2.44 9.77
CA LEU A 378 17.53 1.34 10.70
C LEU A 378 18.79 0.86 11.42
N THR A 379 19.95 0.95 10.75
CA THR A 379 21.24 0.61 11.35
C THR A 379 21.91 1.79 12.03
N SER A 380 21.49 3.03 11.73
CA SER A 380 21.91 4.20 12.49
C SER A 380 21.49 3.94 13.91
N GLU A 381 22.50 3.92 14.77
CA GLU A 381 22.39 3.51 16.15
C GLU A 381 21.14 4.14 16.73
N VAL A 382 20.27 3.34 17.36
CA VAL A 382 19.23 3.90 18.21
C VAL A 382 19.96 4.87 19.12
N HIS A 383 19.75 6.17 18.95
CA HIS A 383 20.45 7.17 19.74
C HIS A 383 19.54 7.52 20.90
N PHE A 384 20.05 7.35 22.11
CA PHE A 384 19.36 7.78 23.31
C PHE A 384 19.03 9.27 23.19
N ARG A 385 17.74 9.59 23.17
CA ARG A 385 17.25 10.96 23.17
C ARG A 385 16.86 11.35 24.59
N PRO A 386 17.66 12.17 25.29
CA PRO A 386 17.32 12.58 26.65
C PRO A 386 16.08 13.48 26.64
N GLY A 387 15.28 13.39 27.69
CA GLY A 387 14.15 14.31 27.94
C GLY A 387 12.84 13.98 27.23
N THR A 388 12.77 12.90 26.45
CA THR A 388 11.54 12.45 25.78
C THR A 388 11.54 10.94 25.56
N PRO A 389 10.39 10.24 25.55
CA PRO A 389 10.36 8.85 25.10
C PRO A 389 10.39 8.76 23.56
N PHE A 390 10.08 9.84 22.84
CA PHE A 390 9.97 9.82 21.37
C PHE A 390 11.33 9.81 20.69
N GLY A 391 11.48 8.90 19.72
CA GLY A 391 12.75 8.54 19.11
C GLY A 391 13.57 7.52 19.92
N ASN A 392 13.07 7.06 21.07
CA ASN A 392 13.70 6.01 21.87
C ASN A 392 13.03 4.63 21.67
N CYS A 393 13.80 3.59 21.96
CA CYS A 393 13.32 2.22 22.06
C CYS A 393 13.61 1.66 23.45
N PHE A 394 12.66 0.91 24.00
CA PHE A 394 12.77 0.24 25.29
C PHE A 394 12.70 -1.27 25.09
N VAL A 395 13.67 -1.99 25.64
CA VAL A 395 13.85 -3.43 25.45
C VAL A 395 13.78 -4.17 26.78
N GLN A 396 13.19 -5.36 26.75
CA GLN A 396 13.28 -6.33 27.83
C GLN A 396 14.48 -7.25 27.56
N ASN A 397 15.15 -7.72 28.61
CA ASN A 397 16.30 -8.62 28.52
C ASN A 397 17.43 -8.14 27.57
N LEU A 398 17.53 -6.83 27.35
CA LEU A 398 18.46 -6.21 26.40
C LEU A 398 18.36 -6.72 24.95
N ARG A 399 17.20 -7.26 24.53
CA ARG A 399 16.97 -7.77 23.17
C ARG A 399 15.99 -6.89 22.42
N LEU A 400 16.45 -6.31 21.31
CA LEU A 400 15.59 -5.58 20.39
C LEU A 400 14.69 -6.56 19.63
N GLY A 401 13.43 -6.21 19.39
CA GLY A 401 12.49 -7.02 18.62
C GLY A 401 11.94 -8.24 19.37
N VAL A 402 12.08 -8.30 20.68
CA VAL A 402 11.48 -9.33 21.55
C VAL A 402 10.55 -8.62 22.53
N GLU A 403 9.35 -8.29 22.05
CA GLU A 403 8.38 -7.42 22.74
C GLU A 403 8.98 -6.06 23.12
N SER A 404 9.87 -5.51 22.30
CA SER A 404 10.47 -4.19 22.54
C SER A 404 9.48 -3.07 22.18
N TYR A 405 9.45 -1.98 22.94
CA TYR A 405 8.58 -0.83 22.68
C TYR A 405 9.34 0.25 21.93
N HIS A 406 8.75 0.77 20.86
CA HIS A 406 9.34 1.80 20.02
C HIS A 406 8.41 3.00 19.99
N PHE A 407 8.94 4.18 20.27
CA PHE A 407 8.21 5.44 20.20
C PHE A 407 8.85 6.26 19.09
N GLU A 408 8.10 6.52 18.02
CA GLU A 408 8.63 7.27 16.88
C GLU A 408 8.68 8.77 17.20
N GLU A 409 9.52 9.50 16.47
CA GLU A 409 9.64 10.95 16.63
C GLU A 409 8.34 11.65 16.23
N MET A 410 7.86 12.53 17.12
CA MET A 410 6.68 13.36 16.88
C MET A 410 6.98 14.37 15.77
N ARG A 411 6.22 14.32 14.68
CA ARG A 411 6.16 15.41 13.70
C ARG A 411 5.09 16.41 14.14
N GLU A 412 5.25 17.69 13.79
CA GLU A 412 4.40 18.80 14.25
C GLU A 412 2.90 18.59 13.99
N ASP A 413 2.56 17.70 13.06
CA ASP A 413 1.23 17.44 12.52
C ASP A 413 0.76 15.97 12.64
N GLU A 414 1.53 15.08 13.28
CA GLU A 414 1.19 13.65 13.35
C GLU A 414 0.69 13.18 14.72
N VAL A 415 -0.24 12.21 14.70
CA VAL A 415 -0.68 11.46 15.88
C VAL A 415 0.50 10.72 16.48
N LEU A 416 0.60 10.68 17.82
CA LEU A 416 1.55 9.87 18.58
C LEU A 416 1.72 8.46 18.01
N ARG A 417 2.87 8.18 17.39
CA ARG A 417 3.20 6.87 16.81
C ARG A 417 4.13 6.08 17.72
N GLY A 418 3.72 4.86 18.02
CA GLY A 418 4.57 3.87 18.66
C GLY A 418 4.07 2.46 18.35
N TYR A 419 4.91 1.46 18.56
CA TYR A 419 4.57 0.07 18.33
C TYR A 419 5.33 -0.87 19.26
N VAL A 420 4.80 -2.07 19.42
CA VAL A 420 5.49 -3.22 20.02
C VAL A 420 6.16 -4.01 18.89
N SER A 421 7.47 -4.29 18.99
CA SER A 421 8.21 -5.07 18.00
C SER A 421 8.50 -6.49 18.49
N TYR A 422 8.20 -7.44 17.61
CA TYR A 422 8.41 -8.88 17.70
C TYR A 422 9.33 -9.37 16.55
N GLU A 423 10.09 -8.47 15.91
CA GLU A 423 10.95 -8.77 14.75
C GLU A 423 11.98 -9.89 14.98
N ASN A 424 12.40 -10.09 16.23
CA ASN A 424 13.37 -11.10 16.65
C ASN A 424 12.74 -12.16 17.59
N ALA A 425 11.41 -12.28 17.57
CA ALA A 425 10.64 -13.19 18.41
C ALA A 425 10.28 -14.49 17.67
N SER A 426 11.21 -15.07 16.91
CA SER A 426 10.95 -16.27 16.07
C SER A 426 10.44 -17.48 16.86
N ASP A 427 10.82 -17.57 18.13
CA ASP A 427 10.50 -18.71 19.00
C ASP A 427 9.20 -18.50 19.79
N TRP A 428 8.49 -17.39 19.55
CA TRP A 428 7.26 -17.08 20.27
C TRP A 428 6.08 -17.85 19.70
N PRO A 429 5.04 -18.13 20.52
CA PRO A 429 3.84 -18.80 20.05
C PRO A 429 3.18 -18.04 18.90
N LEU A 430 2.69 -18.82 17.93
CA LEU A 430 1.86 -18.34 16.84
C LEU A 430 0.61 -17.62 17.38
N MET A 431 0.00 -16.79 16.53
CA MET A 431 -1.36 -16.29 16.72
C MET A 431 -2.33 -17.46 16.87
N ASP A 432 -3.49 -17.23 17.48
CA ASP A 432 -4.44 -18.32 17.77
C ASP A 432 -5.07 -18.91 16.50
N ASN A 433 -4.96 -18.21 15.36
CA ASN A 433 -5.31 -18.72 14.03
C ASN A 433 -4.16 -19.47 13.31
N GLY A 434 -3.03 -19.71 13.98
CA GLY A 434 -1.85 -20.37 13.41
C GLY A 434 -0.94 -19.46 12.59
N ALA A 435 -1.26 -18.17 12.41
CA ALA A 435 -0.37 -17.23 11.74
C ALA A 435 0.86 -16.89 12.63
N PRO A 436 2.01 -16.53 12.05
CA PRO A 436 3.12 -15.98 12.83
C PRO A 436 2.70 -14.68 13.54
N VAL A 437 3.30 -14.40 14.70
CA VAL A 437 3.10 -13.12 15.40
C VAL A 437 3.52 -11.96 14.48
N PRO A 438 2.73 -10.87 14.38
CA PRO A 438 3.11 -9.72 13.57
C PRO A 438 4.41 -9.10 14.07
N TYR A 439 5.32 -8.79 13.16
CA TYR A 439 6.62 -8.22 13.51
C TYR A 439 6.53 -6.88 14.26
N ARG A 440 5.53 -6.06 13.94
CA ARG A 440 5.25 -4.80 14.61
C ARG A 440 3.77 -4.66 14.83
N VAL A 441 3.38 -4.32 16.04
CA VAL A 441 1.99 -4.10 16.41
C VAL A 441 1.83 -2.67 16.87
N PRO A 442 1.11 -1.81 16.12
CA PRO A 442 1.00 -0.40 16.45
C PRO A 442 0.18 -0.19 17.73
N PHE A 443 0.57 0.81 18.51
CA PHE A 443 -0.30 1.35 19.55
C PHE A 443 -1.41 2.19 18.91
N GLU A 444 -2.63 1.99 19.35
CA GLU A 444 -3.81 2.79 19.07
C GLU A 444 -4.24 3.59 20.31
N LYS A 445 -5.13 4.56 20.10
CA LYS A 445 -5.70 5.41 21.17
C LYS A 445 -4.62 5.95 22.12
N THR A 446 -3.55 6.43 21.52
CA THR A 446 -2.35 6.84 22.24
C THR A 446 -2.54 8.20 22.91
N SER A 447 -1.93 8.38 24.08
CA SER A 447 -1.83 9.66 24.76
C SER A 447 -0.50 9.78 25.49
N TRP A 448 0.00 11.01 25.58
CA TRP A 448 1.24 11.34 26.28
C TRP A 448 0.99 12.51 27.22
N ASP A 449 1.33 12.32 28.50
CA ASP A 449 1.36 13.38 29.49
C ASP A 449 2.81 13.64 29.93
N GLN A 450 3.34 14.79 29.51
CA GLN A 450 4.71 15.19 29.82
C GLN A 450 4.94 15.39 31.33
N ALA A 451 3.94 15.87 32.08
CA ALA A 451 4.09 16.19 33.50
C ALA A 451 4.25 14.92 34.34
N SER A 452 3.40 13.91 34.08
CA SER A 452 3.53 12.60 34.72
C SER A 452 4.51 11.66 34.02
N ARG A 453 5.04 12.04 32.85
CA ARG A 453 5.84 11.19 31.95
C ARG A 453 5.14 9.87 31.65
N SER A 454 3.82 9.93 31.46
CA SER A 454 2.99 8.76 31.26
C SER A 454 2.57 8.67 29.80
N PHE A 455 2.87 7.52 29.19
CA PHE A 455 2.27 7.08 27.94
C PHE A 455 1.10 6.15 28.25
N ALA A 456 0.02 6.26 27.49
CA ALA A 456 -1.03 5.25 27.46
C ALA A 456 -1.38 4.91 26.01
N GLY A 457 -1.73 3.66 25.75
CA GLY A 457 -2.09 3.18 24.42
C GLY A 457 -2.67 1.77 24.48
N GLU A 458 -3.24 1.33 23.36
CA GLU A 458 -3.90 0.03 23.24
C GLU A 458 -3.35 -0.73 22.03
N VAL A 459 -3.32 -2.05 22.11
CA VAL A 459 -3.06 -2.94 20.98
C VAL A 459 -4.29 -3.80 20.77
N ASP A 460 -4.91 -3.74 19.59
CA ASP A 460 -6.10 -4.53 19.23
C ASP A 460 -5.73 -5.59 18.17
N PHE A 461 -5.54 -6.83 18.61
CA PHE A 461 -5.14 -7.92 17.71
C PHE A 461 -6.28 -8.33 16.76
N VAL A 462 -7.51 -8.31 17.24
CA VAL A 462 -8.68 -8.75 16.46
C VAL A 462 -8.92 -7.79 15.31
N ARG A 463 -8.86 -6.49 15.57
CA ARG A 463 -9.06 -5.46 14.56
C ARG A 463 -8.01 -5.51 13.45
N HIS A 464 -6.73 -5.67 13.80
CA HIS A 464 -5.63 -5.62 12.84
C HIS A 464 -5.34 -6.95 12.15
N TYR A 465 -5.54 -8.05 12.85
CA TYR A 465 -5.07 -9.37 12.40
C TYR A 465 -6.17 -10.43 12.35
N SER A 466 -7.43 -10.05 12.64
CA SER A 466 -8.58 -10.95 12.63
C SER A 466 -8.36 -12.21 13.47
N SER A 467 -7.60 -12.08 14.57
CA SER A 467 -7.25 -13.16 15.47
C SER A 467 -6.87 -12.61 16.84
N THR A 468 -6.80 -13.49 17.82
CA THR A 468 -6.25 -13.22 19.16
C THR A 468 -4.82 -13.74 19.24
N TRP A 469 -4.07 -13.31 20.25
CA TRP A 469 -2.75 -13.86 20.53
C TRP A 469 -2.71 -14.40 21.96
N GLN A 470 -2.63 -15.72 22.10
CA GLN A 470 -2.70 -16.41 23.40
C GLN A 470 -4.00 -16.06 24.16
N GLY A 471 -5.12 -16.00 23.44
CA GLY A 471 -6.45 -15.64 23.95
C GLY A 471 -6.64 -14.14 24.23
N ARG A 472 -5.64 -13.30 23.95
CA ARG A 472 -5.72 -11.83 24.13
C ARG A 472 -6.28 -11.20 22.86
N ALA A 473 -7.44 -10.56 22.99
CA ALA A 473 -8.03 -9.76 21.91
C ALA A 473 -7.42 -8.36 21.87
N GLN A 474 -7.25 -7.77 23.05
CA GLN A 474 -6.69 -6.44 23.19
C GLN A 474 -5.72 -6.39 24.39
N VAL A 475 -4.74 -5.49 24.34
CA VAL A 475 -3.84 -5.20 25.46
C VAL A 475 -3.79 -3.69 25.69
N VAL A 476 -4.06 -3.25 26.91
CA VAL A 476 -4.05 -1.85 27.33
C VAL A 476 -2.77 -1.58 28.11
N TYR A 477 -2.10 -0.48 27.77
CA TYR A 477 -0.82 -0.08 28.35
C TYR A 477 -0.94 1.27 29.05
N LYS A 478 -0.31 1.36 30.21
CA LYS A 478 0.11 2.62 30.83
C LYS A 478 1.56 2.48 31.24
N MET A 479 2.43 3.31 30.71
CA MET A 479 3.87 3.29 30.96
C MET A 479 4.28 4.63 31.55
N VAL A 480 4.92 4.62 32.71
CA VAL A 480 5.49 5.82 33.33
C VAL A 480 7.01 5.70 33.23
N PHE A 481 7.63 6.67 32.57
CA PHE A 481 9.08 6.66 32.35
C PHE A 481 9.81 7.36 33.49
N ASP A 482 11.04 6.93 33.76
CA ASP A 482 11.90 7.66 34.67
C ASP A 482 12.22 9.08 34.10
N PRO A 483 12.61 10.05 34.93
CA PRO A 483 12.86 11.43 34.49
C PRO A 483 13.88 11.59 33.34
N CYS A 484 14.80 10.63 33.19
CA CYS A 484 15.80 10.60 32.15
C CYS A 484 15.42 9.70 30.96
N TYR A 485 14.30 8.97 31.00
CA TYR A 485 13.85 8.07 29.92
C TYR A 485 14.83 6.92 29.61
N LEU A 486 15.54 6.46 30.64
CA LEU A 486 16.46 5.33 30.62
C LEU A 486 15.72 3.99 30.80
N TYR A 487 14.55 3.98 31.44
CA TYR A 487 13.72 2.79 31.67
C TYR A 487 12.26 3.16 31.94
N ILE A 488 11.39 2.14 31.90
CA ILE A 488 9.99 2.27 32.29
C ILE A 488 9.89 2.02 33.80
N GLU A 489 9.64 3.08 34.56
CA GLU A 489 9.66 3.11 36.02
C GLU A 489 8.45 2.41 36.63
N SER A 490 7.25 2.64 36.10
CA SER A 490 6.02 2.05 36.61
C SER A 490 4.89 2.02 35.58
N GLY A 491 3.72 1.56 35.99
CA GLY A 491 2.54 1.45 35.14
C GLY A 491 2.05 0.01 35.03
N PHE A 492 1.25 -0.29 34.01
CA PHE A 492 0.69 -1.62 33.82
C PHE A 492 0.48 -1.97 32.35
N MET A 493 0.43 -3.27 32.11
CA MET A 493 -0.10 -3.91 30.91
C MET A 493 -1.29 -4.79 31.34
N GLN A 494 -2.45 -4.59 30.72
CA GLN A 494 -3.68 -5.34 31.01
C GLN A 494 -4.21 -6.00 29.75
N SER A 495 -4.35 -7.33 29.78
CA SER A 495 -4.95 -8.09 28.67
C SER A 495 -6.48 -8.16 28.78
N ILE A 496 -7.16 -7.98 27.65
CA ILE A 496 -8.62 -8.09 27.48
C ILE A 496 -8.92 -9.25 26.53
N LYS A 497 -9.86 -10.11 26.92
CA LYS A 497 -10.29 -11.28 26.13
C LYS A 497 -11.34 -10.89 25.08
N LEU A 498 -11.67 -11.84 24.19
CA LEU A 498 -12.63 -11.62 23.11
C LEU A 498 -14.05 -11.27 23.61
N ASP A 499 -14.43 -11.75 24.78
CA ASP A 499 -15.71 -11.44 25.43
C ASP A 499 -15.73 -10.05 26.11
N GLY A 500 -14.65 -9.27 25.97
CA GLY A 500 -14.48 -7.97 26.61
C GLY A 500 -14.15 -8.05 28.11
N SER A 501 -14.07 -9.24 28.69
CA SER A 501 -13.66 -9.39 30.08
C SER A 501 -12.18 -9.07 30.23
N ALA A 502 -11.86 -8.23 31.22
CA ALA A 502 -10.48 -8.06 31.64
C ALA A 502 -10.00 -9.38 32.23
N CYS A 503 -8.85 -9.88 31.76
CA CYS A 503 -8.19 -10.96 32.48
C CYS A 503 -7.62 -10.38 33.79
N MET A 504 -8.37 -10.49 34.89
CA MET A 504 -7.95 -9.96 36.20
C MET A 504 -6.64 -10.59 36.70
N GLU A 505 -6.33 -11.82 36.29
CA GLU A 505 -5.05 -12.50 36.57
C GLU A 505 -3.91 -12.03 35.65
N CYS A 506 -4.19 -11.19 34.64
CA CYS A 506 -3.22 -10.78 33.62
C CYS A 506 -2.88 -9.27 33.67
N VAL A 507 -2.94 -8.63 34.84
CA VAL A 507 -2.36 -7.29 35.00
C VAL A 507 -0.90 -7.44 35.38
N THR A 508 -0.02 -7.05 34.48
CA THR A 508 1.43 -7.11 34.68
C THR A 508 1.94 -5.70 34.93
N LEU A 509 2.74 -5.50 35.99
CA LEU A 509 3.19 -4.17 36.40
C LEU A 509 4.60 -3.87 35.87
N PHE A 510 4.77 -2.72 35.22
CA PHE A 510 6.09 -2.22 34.86
C PHE A 510 6.88 -1.82 36.11
N GLY A 511 8.20 -2.02 36.08
CA GLY A 511 9.10 -1.76 37.20
C GLY A 511 9.07 -2.79 38.32
N ARG A 512 8.06 -3.68 38.32
CA ARG A 512 7.92 -4.81 39.27
C ARG A 512 8.00 -6.17 38.58
N ASP A 513 7.10 -6.43 37.65
CA ASP A 513 6.96 -7.72 36.96
C ASP A 513 7.65 -7.68 35.58
N LEU A 514 7.63 -6.50 34.92
CA LEU A 514 8.32 -6.25 33.65
C LEU A 514 9.36 -5.15 33.81
N LEU A 515 10.59 -5.41 33.38
CA LEU A 515 11.60 -4.38 33.29
C LEU A 515 12.01 -4.12 31.84
N TYR A 516 11.90 -2.86 31.48
CA TYR A 516 12.26 -2.34 30.17
C TYR A 516 13.27 -1.21 30.32
N VAL A 517 14.41 -1.33 29.65
CA VAL A 517 15.45 -0.30 29.63
C VAL A 517 15.62 0.24 28.22
N ASN A 518 16.06 1.48 28.10
CA ASN A 518 16.32 2.10 26.83
C ASN A 518 17.46 1.35 26.11
N ALA A 519 17.23 0.98 24.86
CA ALA A 519 18.12 0.13 24.08
C ALA A 519 19.53 0.72 23.96
N ASP A 520 19.63 2.04 23.80
CA ASP A 520 20.91 2.73 23.65
C ASP A 520 21.57 3.06 24.99
N ALA A 521 20.77 3.31 26.03
CA ALA A 521 21.32 3.41 27.39
C ALA A 521 22.09 2.13 27.75
N GLY A 522 21.55 0.94 27.45
CA GLY A 522 22.26 -0.32 27.63
C GLY A 522 23.59 -0.40 26.85
N ARG A 523 23.72 0.29 25.71
CA ARG A 523 24.95 0.36 24.92
C ARG A 523 25.94 1.37 25.48
N PHE A 524 25.49 2.56 25.85
CA PHE A 524 26.28 3.58 26.56
C PHE A 524 26.93 3.01 27.82
N LEU A 525 26.16 2.22 28.57
CA LEU A 525 26.61 1.57 29.81
C LEU A 525 27.69 0.50 29.54
N ARG A 526 27.56 -0.27 28.45
CA ARG A 526 28.58 -1.27 28.05
C ARG A 526 29.84 -0.65 27.46
N GLY A 527 29.71 0.42 26.69
CA GLY A 527 30.83 1.04 25.96
C GLY A 527 31.89 1.73 26.84
N LYS A 528 31.55 2.06 28.09
CA LYS A 528 32.48 2.72 29.01
C LYS A 528 33.27 1.78 29.92
N GLY A 529 33.03 0.46 29.86
CA GLY A 529 33.62 -0.48 30.81
C GLY A 529 33.27 -0.17 32.27
N GLN A 530 32.24 0.66 32.49
CA GLN A 530 31.80 1.10 33.80
C GLN A 530 30.83 0.07 34.37
N THR A 531 30.89 -0.15 35.68
CA THR A 531 29.86 -0.94 36.35
C THR A 531 28.53 -0.20 36.28
N PHE A 532 27.42 -0.93 36.36
CA PHE A 532 26.08 -0.36 36.44
C PHE A 532 26.00 0.75 37.50
N GLU A 533 26.64 0.53 38.65
CA GLU A 533 26.70 1.47 39.76
C GLU A 533 27.46 2.74 39.43
N GLU A 534 28.59 2.64 38.72
CA GLU A 534 29.36 3.80 38.28
C GLU A 534 28.57 4.65 37.30
N ALA A 535 27.83 4.03 36.39
CA ALA A 535 27.07 4.75 35.41
C ALA A 535 25.78 5.34 35.96
N MET A 536 25.09 4.63 36.86
CA MET A 536 23.95 5.18 37.61
C MET A 536 24.40 6.33 38.53
N SER A 537 25.57 6.20 39.16
CA SER A 537 26.16 7.26 39.97
C SER A 537 26.58 8.47 39.14
N ALA A 538 27.15 8.28 37.95
CA ALA A 538 27.50 9.36 37.01
C ALA A 538 26.27 10.14 36.50
N LEU A 539 25.11 9.49 36.46
CA LEU A 539 23.83 10.10 36.15
C LEU A 539 23.12 10.69 37.38
N GLY A 540 23.71 10.59 38.58
CA GLY A 540 23.14 11.09 39.83
C GLY A 540 21.94 10.29 40.34
N LEU A 541 21.77 9.04 39.88
CA LEU A 541 20.62 8.19 40.17
C LEU A 541 20.97 7.16 41.25
N GLN A 542 20.06 6.95 42.20
CA GLN A 542 20.08 5.80 43.11
C GLN A 542 19.25 4.69 42.47
N PRO A 543 19.85 3.61 41.93
CA PRO A 543 19.09 2.56 41.27
C PRO A 543 18.13 1.91 42.26
N SER A 544 16.89 1.69 41.83
CA SER A 544 16.01 0.77 42.56
C SER A 544 16.64 -0.62 42.56
N HIS A 545 16.36 -1.40 43.61
CA HIS A 545 16.84 -2.79 43.70
C HIS A 545 16.43 -3.63 42.46
N SER A 546 15.26 -3.34 41.88
CA SER A 546 14.77 -4.00 40.66
C SER A 546 15.57 -3.65 39.40
N LEU A 547 16.04 -2.41 39.27
CA LEU A 547 16.87 -1.98 38.14
C LEU A 547 18.26 -2.65 38.18
N ARG A 548 18.82 -2.81 39.38
CA ARG A 548 20.11 -3.51 39.59
C ARG A 548 20.01 -4.99 39.26
N GLN A 549 18.99 -5.69 39.75
CA GLN A 549 18.78 -7.11 39.46
C GLN A 549 18.66 -7.42 37.97
N ALA A 550 17.97 -6.58 37.21
CA ALA A 550 17.83 -6.82 35.79
C ALA A 550 19.05 -6.41 34.96
N PHE A 551 19.84 -5.46 35.45
CA PHE A 551 21.12 -5.16 34.85
C PHE A 551 22.11 -6.31 35.06
N ASP A 552 22.16 -6.85 36.29
CA ASP A 552 22.98 -8.01 36.65
C ASP A 552 22.54 -9.30 35.95
N ALA A 553 21.25 -9.44 35.61
CA ALA A 553 20.73 -10.59 34.87
C ALA A 553 20.99 -10.52 33.34
N ALA A 554 21.42 -9.35 32.83
CA ALA A 554 21.58 -9.10 31.40
C ALA A 554 23.04 -8.90 30.94
N GLY A 555 23.98 -8.87 31.89
CA GLY A 555 25.43 -9.06 31.66
C GLY A 555 25.83 -10.49 31.99
#